data_AF-A0A2D8KBG7-F1
#
_entry.id   AF-A0A2D8KBG7-F1
#
_cell.length_a   1.000
_cell.length_b   1.000
_cell.length_c   1.000
_cell.angle_alpha   90.00
_cell.angle_beta   90.00
_cell.angle_gamma   90.00
#
_symmetry.space_group_name_H-M   'P 1'
#
loop_
_entity.id
_entity.type
_entity.pdbx_description
1 polymer ?
#
loop_
_entity_poly.entity_id
_entity_poly.type
_entity_poly.pdbx_seq_one_letter_code
_entity_poly.pdbx_strand_id
1 'polypeptide(L)'
;MALALTLSLSAPFGGNEAKAASFDCSASGLNANEKTICDNRQLNDDDVKMATMYTMLKGLFAMGVSGNMADDQKAWLKTREACGTDVSCIEKAYEVRIGQLQKLYDGIDKPL
;
A
#
# COMPACT_ATOMS: atom_id res chain seq x y z
N MET A 1 31.79 -40.19 35.04
CA MET A 1 30.92 -40.23 33.84
C MET A 1 29.88 -39.13 34.03
N ALA A 2 30.17 -37.91 33.56
CA ALA A 2 29.29 -36.76 33.72
C ALA A 2 28.68 -36.46 32.34
N LEU A 3 27.38 -36.70 32.18
CA LEU A 3 26.64 -36.32 30.99
C LEU A 3 26.28 -34.84 31.10
N ALA A 4 26.90 -33.99 30.29
CA ALA A 4 26.49 -32.60 30.11
C ALA A 4 25.36 -32.55 29.07
N LEU A 5 24.15 -32.18 29.50
CA LEU A 5 23.01 -31.90 28.62
C LEU A 5 23.20 -30.50 28.02
N THR A 6 23.55 -30.42 26.73
CA THR A 6 23.55 -29.16 25.99
C THR A 6 22.13 -28.82 25.54
N LEU A 7 21.49 -27.88 26.21
CA LEU A 7 20.18 -27.37 25.83
C LEU A 7 20.34 -26.35 24.69
N SER A 8 20.21 -26.78 23.44
CA SER A 8 20.23 -25.90 22.27
C SER A 8 18.89 -25.16 22.16
N LEU A 9 18.89 -23.88 22.54
CA LEU A 9 17.74 -22.98 22.46
C LEU A 9 17.60 -22.46 21.02
N SER A 10 16.98 -23.23 20.14
CA SER A 10 16.58 -22.75 18.81
C SER A 10 15.28 -21.96 18.93
N ALA A 11 15.39 -20.64 19.11
CA ALA A 11 14.25 -19.74 19.00
C ALA A 11 13.79 -19.66 17.53
N PRO A 12 12.50 -19.89 17.22
CA PRO A 12 12.00 -19.64 15.88
C PRO A 12 11.94 -18.12 15.69
N PHE A 13 12.88 -17.58 14.91
CA PHE A 13 12.74 -16.24 14.34
C PHE A 13 11.67 -16.30 13.24
N GLY A 14 10.41 -16.45 13.64
CA GLY A 14 9.25 -16.16 12.80
C GLY A 14 9.14 -14.65 12.69
N GLY A 15 9.98 -14.03 11.87
CA GLY A 15 9.83 -12.63 11.52
C GLY A 15 8.54 -12.51 10.71
N ASN A 16 7.46 -12.06 11.34
CA ASN A 16 6.36 -11.46 10.58
C ASN A 16 6.98 -10.25 9.88
N GLU A 17 7.21 -10.36 8.56
CA GLU A 17 7.45 -9.17 7.75
C GLU A 17 6.30 -8.21 8.05
N ALA A 18 6.62 -7.03 8.55
CA ALA A 18 5.61 -6.02 8.81
C ALA A 18 5.00 -5.63 7.46
N LYS A 19 3.79 -6.13 7.20
CA LYS A 19 3.02 -5.87 5.98
C LYS A 19 2.33 -4.52 6.17
N ALA A 20 3.02 -3.44 5.83
CA ALA A 20 2.46 -2.09 5.91
C ALA A 20 1.73 -1.81 4.61
N ALA A 21 0.53 -2.35 4.40
CA ALA A 21 -0.38 -1.79 3.41
C ALA A 21 -1.16 -0.63 4.05
N SER A 22 -1.87 0.15 3.24
CA SER A 22 -2.84 1.15 3.71
C SER A 22 -4.10 0.54 4.35
N PHE A 23 -4.17 -0.79 4.39
CA PHE A 23 -5.20 -1.60 5.03
C PHE A 23 -4.57 -2.76 5.83
N ASP A 24 -5.36 -3.41 6.69
CA ASP A 24 -4.89 -4.51 7.52
C ASP A 24 -4.69 -5.79 6.70
N CYS A 25 -3.43 -6.13 6.42
CA CYS A 25 -3.06 -7.36 5.71
C CYS A 25 -3.39 -8.65 6.47
N SER A 26 -3.74 -8.58 7.75
CA SER A 26 -4.18 -9.73 8.55
C SER A 26 -5.70 -9.92 8.57
N ALA A 27 -6.46 -9.01 7.93
CA ALA A 27 -7.90 -9.10 7.86
C ALA A 27 -8.36 -10.37 7.14
N SER A 28 -9.38 -11.04 7.66
CA SER A 28 -9.92 -12.28 7.09
C SER A 28 -10.72 -12.07 5.80
N GLY A 29 -11.17 -10.84 5.54
CA GLY A 29 -12.05 -10.47 4.43
C GLY A 29 -11.34 -10.01 3.15
N LEU A 30 -10.01 -10.11 3.07
CA LEU A 30 -9.26 -9.60 1.91
C LEU A 30 -9.60 -10.35 0.63
N ASN A 31 -9.84 -9.59 -0.45
CA ASN A 31 -10.00 -10.14 -1.78
C ASN A 31 -8.64 -10.63 -2.34
N ALA A 32 -8.66 -11.27 -3.51
CA ALA A 32 -7.44 -11.82 -4.11
C ALA A 32 -6.41 -10.74 -4.50
N ASN A 33 -6.88 -9.56 -4.91
CA ASN A 33 -6.04 -8.42 -5.26
C ASN A 33 -5.31 -7.87 -4.03
N GLU A 34 -6.02 -7.68 -2.93
CA GLU A 34 -5.50 -7.21 -1.65
C GLU A 34 -4.51 -8.20 -1.04
N LYS A 35 -4.79 -9.50 -1.12
CA LYS A 35 -3.83 -10.55 -0.72
C LYS A 35 -2.55 -10.47 -1.56
N THR A 36 -2.67 -10.27 -2.87
CA THR A 36 -1.51 -10.11 -3.76
C THR A 36 -0.68 -8.88 -3.38
N ILE A 37 -1.33 -7.77 -3.03
CA ILE A 37 -0.68 -6.54 -2.56
C ILE A 37 0.05 -6.79 -1.23
N CYS A 38 -0.58 -7.50 -0.29
CA CYS A 38 0.08 -7.88 0.95
C CYS A 38 1.26 -8.82 0.70
N ASP A 39 1.13 -9.79 -0.20
CA ASP A 39 2.15 -10.81 -0.46
C ASP A 39 3.33 -10.36 -1.30
N ASN A 40 3.24 -9.18 -1.91
CA ASN A 40 4.33 -8.57 -2.66
C ASN A 40 4.80 -7.28 -1.98
N ARG A 41 6.04 -7.28 -1.50
CA ARG A 41 6.62 -6.11 -0.80
C ARG A 41 6.59 -4.82 -1.62
N GLN A 42 6.88 -4.88 -2.93
CA GLN A 42 6.86 -3.68 -3.77
C GLN A 42 5.45 -3.11 -3.88
N LEU A 43 4.45 -3.97 -4.11
CA LEU A 43 3.04 -3.54 -4.16
C LEU A 43 2.57 -3.00 -2.80
N ASN A 44 3.04 -3.57 -1.71
CA ASN A 44 2.78 -3.11 -0.34
C ASN A 44 3.30 -1.68 -0.13
N ASP A 45 4.54 -1.42 -0.51
CA ASP A 45 5.17 -0.09 -0.43
C ASP A 45 4.45 0.93 -1.33
N ASP A 46 4.07 0.52 -2.55
CA ASP A 46 3.31 1.37 -3.48
C ASP A 46 1.92 1.72 -2.96
N ASP A 47 1.26 0.79 -2.26
CA ASP A 47 -0.02 1.03 -1.61
C ASP A 47 0.06 2.09 -0.52
N VAL A 48 1.06 2.00 0.37
CA VAL A 48 1.30 3.03 1.40
C VAL A 48 1.63 4.37 0.79
N LYS A 49 2.52 4.39 -0.21
CA LYS A 49 2.89 5.63 -0.88
C LYS A 49 1.67 6.31 -1.49
N MET A 50 0.87 5.56 -2.25
CA MET A 50 -0.35 6.05 -2.88
C MET A 50 -1.33 6.60 -1.84
N ALA A 51 -1.61 5.83 -0.77
CA ALA A 51 -2.57 6.23 0.26
C ALA A 51 -2.10 7.45 1.07
N THR A 52 -0.80 7.52 1.35
CA THR A 52 -0.17 8.66 2.04
C THR A 52 -0.30 9.93 1.20
N MET A 53 0.05 9.88 -0.08
CA MET A 53 -0.08 11.01 -0.99
C MET A 53 -1.54 11.46 -1.12
N TYR A 54 -2.48 10.53 -1.29
CA TYR A 54 -3.91 10.84 -1.36
C TYR A 54 -4.38 11.55 -0.08
N THR A 55 -4.05 11.01 1.09
CA THR A 55 -4.47 11.57 2.38
C THR A 55 -3.90 12.98 2.60
N MET A 56 -2.62 13.16 2.32
CA MET A 56 -1.96 14.47 2.40
C MET A 56 -2.63 15.48 1.47
N LEU A 57 -2.74 15.17 0.17
CA LEU A 57 -3.29 16.09 -0.83
C LEU A 57 -4.76 16.42 -0.54
N LYS A 58 -5.55 15.43 -0.10
CA LYS A 58 -6.94 15.66 0.29
C LYS A 58 -7.09 16.65 1.43
N GLY A 59 -6.13 16.70 2.36
CA GLY A 59 -6.08 17.67 3.45
C GLY A 59 -5.61 19.07 3.02
N LEU A 60 -4.86 19.17 1.92
CA LEU A 60 -4.34 20.44 1.40
C LEU A 60 -5.35 21.17 0.51
N PHE A 61 -6.17 20.44 -0.25
CA PHE A 61 -7.17 21.02 -1.12
C PHE A 61 -8.54 21.15 -0.43
N ALA A 62 -9.20 22.28 -0.67
CA ALA A 62 -10.58 22.49 -0.24
C ALA A 62 -11.59 21.81 -1.20
N MET A 63 -12.87 22.11 -1.01
CA MET A 63 -13.98 21.66 -1.84
C MET A 63 -13.72 21.82 -3.35
N GLY A 64 -14.45 21.05 -4.18
CA GLY A 64 -14.17 20.96 -5.61
C GLY A 64 -13.03 19.96 -5.86
N VAL A 65 -11.77 20.41 -5.79
CA VAL A 65 -10.60 19.56 -6.06
C VAL A 65 -10.54 18.35 -5.13
N SER A 66 -10.76 18.55 -3.82
CA SER A 66 -10.79 17.44 -2.85
C SER A 66 -11.94 16.46 -3.11
N GLY A 67 -13.09 16.96 -3.59
CA GLY A 67 -14.24 16.13 -3.99
C GLY A 67 -13.93 15.27 -5.21
N ASN A 68 -13.47 15.91 -6.30
CA ASN A 68 -13.08 15.22 -7.53
C ASN A 68 -12.01 14.16 -7.25
N MET A 69 -10.99 14.49 -6.45
CA MET A 69 -9.94 13.55 -6.06
C MET A 69 -10.49 12.34 -5.30
N ALA A 70 -11.51 12.54 -4.44
CA ALA A 70 -12.15 11.44 -3.74
C ALA A 70 -12.96 10.52 -4.66
N ASP A 71 -13.64 11.08 -5.66
CA ASP A 71 -14.39 10.29 -6.63
C ASP A 71 -13.45 9.53 -7.59
N ASP A 72 -12.38 10.19 -8.05
CA ASP A 72 -11.32 9.55 -8.84
C ASP A 72 -10.64 8.41 -8.07
N GLN A 73 -10.41 8.59 -6.76
CA GLN A 73 -9.82 7.55 -5.91
C GLN A 73 -10.72 6.31 -5.83
N LYS A 74 -12.04 6.50 -5.63
CA LYS A 74 -13.01 5.39 -5.61
C LYS A 74 -13.07 4.67 -6.95
N ALA A 75 -13.04 5.42 -8.06
CA ALA A 75 -13.01 4.84 -9.39
C ALA A 75 -11.73 4.03 -9.62
N TRP A 76 -10.58 4.60 -9.25
CA TRP A 76 -9.28 3.95 -9.36
C TRP A 76 -9.17 2.66 -8.55
N LEU A 77 -9.75 2.59 -7.35
CA LEU A 77 -9.76 1.35 -6.55
C LEU A 77 -10.39 0.18 -7.33
N LYS A 78 -11.46 0.44 -8.10
CA LYS A 78 -12.08 -0.58 -8.97
C LYS A 78 -11.15 -0.97 -10.12
N THR A 79 -10.43 -0.01 -10.70
CA THR A 79 -9.42 -0.29 -11.74
C THR A 79 -8.31 -1.18 -11.21
N ARG A 80 -7.77 -0.88 -10.01
CA ARG A 80 -6.75 -1.70 -9.37
C ARG A 80 -7.27 -3.10 -9.06
N GLU A 81 -8.46 -3.20 -8.47
CA GLU A 81 -9.08 -4.48 -8.11
C GLU A 81 -9.35 -5.37 -9.34
N ALA A 82 -9.70 -4.76 -10.48
CA ALA A 82 -9.92 -5.48 -11.74
C ALA A 82 -8.66 -6.20 -12.27
N CYS A 83 -7.46 -5.84 -11.82
CA CYS A 83 -6.23 -6.60 -12.13
C CYS A 83 -6.21 -7.99 -11.50
N GLY A 84 -7.10 -8.32 -10.55
CA GLY A 84 -7.08 -9.60 -9.86
C GLY A 84 -5.73 -9.81 -9.15
N THR A 85 -5.02 -10.88 -9.48
CA THR A 85 -3.72 -11.23 -8.89
C THR A 85 -2.52 -10.94 -9.82
N ASP A 86 -2.73 -10.22 -10.92
CA ASP A 86 -1.64 -9.87 -11.85
C ASP A 86 -0.78 -8.74 -11.25
N VAL A 87 0.41 -9.11 -10.76
CA VAL A 87 1.35 -8.19 -10.11
C VAL A 87 1.72 -7.01 -11.01
N SER A 88 2.01 -7.25 -12.29
CA SER A 88 2.44 -6.20 -13.23
C SER A 88 1.29 -5.25 -13.57
N CYS A 89 0.06 -5.76 -13.65
CA CYS A 89 -1.13 -4.91 -13.79
C CYS A 89 -1.34 -4.03 -12.56
N ILE A 90 -1.22 -4.60 -11.35
CA ILE A 90 -1.40 -3.88 -10.09
C ILE A 90 -0.33 -2.79 -9.93
N GLU A 91 0.94 -3.13 -10.16
CA GLU A 91 2.06 -2.19 -10.16
C GLU A 91 1.78 -1.04 -11.11
N LYS A 92 1.35 -1.34 -12.35
CA LYS A 92 1.02 -0.30 -13.32
C LYS A 92 -0.12 0.60 -12.87
N ALA A 93 -1.15 0.04 -12.22
CA ALA A 93 -2.26 0.80 -11.67
C ALA A 93 -1.79 1.77 -10.56
N TYR A 94 -0.85 1.35 -9.71
CA TYR A 94 -0.24 2.23 -8.71
C TYR A 94 0.62 3.33 -9.34
N GLU A 95 1.52 2.98 -10.26
CA GLU A 95 2.37 3.95 -10.97
C GLU A 95 1.55 5.09 -11.57
N VAL A 96 0.47 4.74 -12.28
CA VAL A 96 -0.41 5.71 -12.93
C VAL A 96 -1.06 6.63 -11.89
N ARG A 97 -1.58 6.07 -10.80
CA ARG A 97 -2.28 6.86 -9.78
C ARG A 97 -1.34 7.76 -8.98
N ILE A 98 -0.19 7.22 -8.57
CA ILE A 98 0.86 7.98 -7.90
C ILE A 98 1.32 9.11 -8.82
N GLY A 99 1.50 8.86 -10.12
CA GLY A 99 1.85 9.89 -11.09
C GLY A 99 0.80 11.00 -11.23
N GLN A 100 -0.50 10.67 -11.16
CA GLN A 100 -1.57 11.67 -11.14
C GLN A 100 -1.52 12.54 -9.87
N LEU A 101 -1.34 11.93 -8.71
CA LEU A 101 -1.23 12.62 -7.43
C LEU A 101 0.04 13.48 -7.37
N GLN A 102 1.16 12.99 -7.92
CA GLN A 102 2.41 13.74 -8.01
C GLN A 102 2.23 15.00 -8.85
N LYS A 103 1.59 14.90 -10.02
CA LYS A 103 1.29 16.09 -10.85
C LYS A 103 0.45 17.12 -10.11
N LEU A 104 -0.51 16.67 -9.31
CA LEU A 104 -1.31 17.57 -8.48
C LEU A 104 -0.45 18.25 -7.39
N TYR A 105 0.41 17.50 -6.71
CA TYR A 105 1.37 18.03 -5.74
C TYR A 105 2.34 19.05 -6.36
N ASP A 106 2.85 18.76 -7.56
CA ASP A 106 3.79 19.63 -8.27
C ASP A 106 3.16 20.98 -8.62
N GLY A 107 1.85 21.00 -8.91
CA GLY A 107 1.07 22.20 -9.19
C GLY A 107 0.75 23.08 -7.97
N ILE A 108 1.08 22.64 -6.75
CA ILE A 108 0.93 23.47 -5.56
C ILE A 108 2.05 24.53 -5.55
N ASP A 109 1.66 25.80 -5.37
CA ASP A 109 2.60 26.89 -5.08
C ASP A 109 3.18 26.70 -3.67
N LYS A 110 4.48 26.42 -3.60
CA LYS A 110 5.18 26.06 -2.36
C LYS A 110 5.99 27.27 -1.91
N PRO A 111 5.77 27.81 -0.69
CA PRO A 111 6.71 28.77 -0.14
C PRO A 111 8.05 28.06 0.06
N LEU A 112 9.08 28.51 -0.66
CA LEU A 112 10.46 28.04 -0.52
C LEU A 112 11.05 28.47 0.83
#